data_AF-A0A0S8EHM4-F1
#
_entry.id   AF-A0A0S8EHM4-F1
#
_cell.length_a   1.000
_cell.length_b   1.000
_cell.length_c   1.000
_cell.angle_alpha   90.00
_cell.angle_beta   90.00
_cell.angle_gamma   90.00
#
_symmetry.space_group_name_H-M   'P 1'
#
loop_
_entity.id
_entity.type
_entity.pdbx_description
1 polymer ?
#
loop_
_entity_poly.entity_id
_entity_poly.type
_entity_poly.pdbx_seq_one_letter_code
_entity_poly.pdbx_strand_id
1 'polypeptide(L)'
;MVRKDDFDTGVPLPPGLDCAAVRRAVEYIERELAEFVEVYYEQANVFSALVGIFGTRALDSVSNYEKHRHADTAQQRFPDLKRRGSGQKPKPNECLESKASKRPWALQSHYDHPGWYIVWRYLVDPTETLEPGRPVVIWRVDAVFLEKADWKYEKSSAGDAGGGRTHTFGVKNPAARLKGKAVYRRSDVVARGGKPVPCNGADA
;
A
#
# COMPACT_ATOMS: atom_id res chain seq x y z
N MET A 1 1.38 18.98 0.06
CA MET A 1 1.83 18.70 -1.31
C MET A 1 2.95 17.68 -1.23
N VAL A 2 2.96 16.73 -2.15
CA VAL A 2 3.98 15.67 -2.17
C VAL A 2 5.34 16.26 -2.58
N ARG A 3 6.31 16.24 -1.67
CA ARG A 3 7.64 16.86 -1.88
C ARG A 3 8.55 15.90 -2.64
N LYS A 4 9.37 16.44 -3.55
CA LYS A 4 10.33 15.64 -4.31
C LYS A 4 11.42 15.04 -3.41
N ASP A 5 11.83 15.79 -2.39
CA ASP A 5 12.92 15.40 -1.48
C ASP A 5 12.51 14.30 -0.48
N ASP A 6 11.22 13.98 -0.41
CA ASP A 6 10.69 12.86 0.39
C ASP A 6 10.86 11.50 -0.34
N PHE A 7 11.43 11.47 -1.55
CA PHE A 7 11.67 10.25 -2.32
C PHE A 7 13.11 9.74 -2.19
N ASP A 8 13.25 8.43 -1.99
CA ASP A 8 14.52 7.73 -2.03
C ASP A 8 14.66 6.97 -3.36
N THR A 9 15.47 7.51 -4.27
CA THR A 9 15.73 6.92 -5.58
C THR A 9 16.66 5.70 -5.53
N GLY A 10 17.26 5.41 -4.38
CA GLY A 10 18.07 4.21 -4.14
C GLY A 10 17.23 2.96 -3.86
N VAL A 11 15.94 3.10 -3.55
CA VAL A 11 15.05 1.97 -3.30
C VAL A 11 14.65 1.30 -4.62
N PRO A 12 14.88 -0.03 -4.77
CA PRO A 12 14.44 -0.75 -5.95
C PRO A 12 12.93 -0.70 -6.13
N LEU A 13 12.49 -0.42 -7.36
CA LEU A 13 11.09 -0.39 -7.76
C LEU A 13 10.73 -1.58 -8.66
N PRO A 14 9.44 -1.95 -8.73
CA PRO A 14 8.93 -2.86 -9.74
C PRO A 14 9.35 -2.43 -11.16
N PRO A 15 9.71 -3.36 -12.06
CA PRO A 15 10.13 -3.03 -13.42
C PRO A 15 9.14 -2.13 -14.16
N GLY A 16 9.61 -0.94 -14.57
CA GLY A 16 8.80 0.05 -15.28
C GLY A 16 7.94 0.94 -14.38
N LEU A 17 8.06 0.84 -13.05
CA LEU A 17 7.56 1.84 -12.12
C LEU A 17 8.67 2.83 -11.77
N ASP A 18 8.35 4.11 -11.75
CA ASP A 18 9.27 5.19 -11.39
C ASP A 18 8.72 6.07 -10.26
N CYS A 19 9.59 6.87 -9.63
CA CYS A 19 9.20 7.77 -8.54
C CYS A 19 8.17 8.83 -8.98
N ALA A 20 8.17 9.23 -10.25
CA ALA A 20 7.21 10.23 -10.75
C ALA A 20 5.79 9.66 -10.81
N ALA A 21 5.63 8.39 -11.20
CA ALA A 21 4.38 7.66 -11.14
C ALA A 21 3.91 7.45 -9.69
N VAL A 22 4.82 7.07 -8.78
CA VAL A 22 4.49 6.96 -7.35
C VAL A 22 4.02 8.30 -6.79
N ARG A 23 4.70 9.42 -7.11
CA ARG A 23 4.28 10.78 -6.71
C ARG A 23 2.87 11.11 -7.19
N ARG A 24 2.61 10.96 -8.49
CA ARG A 24 1.27 11.22 -9.05
C ARG A 24 0.21 10.31 -8.42
N ALA A 25 0.57 9.07 -8.09
CA ALA A 25 -0.32 8.15 -7.42
C ALA A 25 -0.65 8.59 -5.99
N VAL A 26 0.33 9.06 -5.21
CA VAL A 26 0.08 9.65 -3.90
C VAL A 26 -0.87 10.85 -4.00
N GLU A 27 -0.58 11.80 -4.90
CA GLU A 27 -1.39 13.00 -5.09
C GLU A 27 -2.84 12.67 -5.45
N TYR A 28 -3.04 11.64 -6.29
CA TYR A 28 -4.35 11.10 -6.63
C TYR A 28 -5.05 10.49 -5.42
N ILE A 29 -4.40 9.55 -4.71
CA ILE A 29 -5.00 8.86 -3.55
C ILE A 29 -5.45 9.87 -2.48
N GLU A 30 -4.58 10.81 -2.10
CA GLU A 30 -4.90 11.82 -1.08
C GLU A 30 -6.03 12.75 -1.52
N ARG A 31 -6.18 13.02 -2.83
CA ARG A 31 -7.22 13.91 -3.34
C ARG A 31 -8.57 13.21 -3.30
N GLU A 32 -8.64 12.03 -3.91
CA GLU A 32 -9.90 11.33 -4.11
C GLU A 32 -10.46 10.80 -2.79
N LEU A 33 -9.60 10.42 -1.83
CA LEU A 33 -10.05 9.90 -0.54
C LEU A 33 -10.46 10.97 0.46
N ALA A 34 -10.24 12.25 0.17
CA ALA A 34 -10.68 13.34 1.04
C ALA A 34 -12.19 13.30 1.29
N GLU A 35 -12.98 12.90 0.28
CA GLU A 35 -14.45 12.79 0.39
C GLU A 35 -14.92 11.53 1.13
N PHE A 36 -14.02 10.61 1.48
CA PHE A 36 -14.37 9.31 2.09
C PHE A 36 -13.88 9.18 3.54
N VAL A 37 -13.44 10.27 4.17
CA VAL A 37 -12.87 10.26 5.53
C VAL A 37 -13.82 9.65 6.56
N GLU A 38 -15.13 9.86 6.44
CA GLU A 38 -16.12 9.27 7.36
C GLU A 38 -16.05 7.74 7.40
N VAL A 39 -15.76 7.08 6.26
CA VAL A 39 -15.59 5.63 6.20
C VAL A 39 -14.41 5.15 7.07
N TYR A 40 -13.39 6.00 7.28
CA TYR A 40 -12.31 5.67 8.21
C TYR A 40 -12.80 5.59 9.65
N TYR A 41 -13.65 6.52 10.07
CA TYR A 41 -14.21 6.57 11.42
C TYR A 41 -15.24 5.49 11.68
N GLU A 42 -16.03 5.14 10.66
CA GLU A 42 -17.01 4.05 10.75
C GLU A 42 -16.32 2.68 10.67
N GLN A 43 -15.45 2.48 9.68
CA GLN A 43 -14.86 1.17 9.36
C GLN A 43 -13.43 1.31 8.79
N ALA A 44 -12.46 1.60 9.65
CA ALA A 44 -11.05 1.78 9.27
C ALA A 44 -10.44 0.64 8.41
N ASN A 45 -10.92 -0.60 8.54
CA ASN A 45 -10.47 -1.72 7.70
C ASN A 45 -11.01 -1.62 6.27
N VAL A 46 -12.27 -1.20 6.10
CA VAL A 46 -12.86 -0.90 4.77
C VAL A 46 -12.14 0.30 4.15
N PHE A 47 -11.84 1.33 4.95
CA PHE A 47 -11.07 2.46 4.46
C PHE A 47 -9.65 2.06 4.00
N SER A 48 -8.96 1.16 4.71
CA SER A 48 -7.69 0.58 4.21
C SER A 48 -7.88 -0.13 2.86
N ALA A 49 -8.98 -0.86 2.66
CA ALA A 49 -9.26 -1.47 1.36
C ALA A 49 -9.49 -0.40 0.27
N LEU A 50 -10.19 0.69 0.57
CA LEU A 50 -10.36 1.82 -0.35
C LEU A 50 -9.01 2.43 -0.74
N VAL A 51 -8.11 2.69 0.21
CA VAL A 51 -6.76 3.20 -0.10
C VAL A 51 -6.02 2.28 -1.08
N GLY A 52 -6.08 0.96 -0.88
CA GLY A 52 -5.51 -0.01 -1.81
C GLY A 52 -6.13 0.07 -3.22
N ILE A 53 -7.46 0.14 -3.31
CA ILE A 53 -8.21 0.25 -4.58
C ILE A 53 -7.87 1.54 -5.32
N PHE A 54 -7.83 2.68 -4.62
CA PHE A 54 -7.44 3.95 -5.22
C PHE A 54 -5.98 3.93 -5.65
N GLY A 55 -5.09 3.27 -4.90
CA GLY A 55 -3.71 3.02 -5.34
C GLY A 55 -3.63 2.21 -6.64
N THR A 56 -4.43 1.15 -6.78
CA THR A 56 -4.54 0.38 -8.02
C THR A 56 -5.01 1.25 -9.18
N ARG A 57 -6.07 2.06 -8.97
CA ARG A 57 -6.60 2.99 -9.99
C ARG A 57 -5.57 4.04 -10.39
N ALA A 58 -4.82 4.56 -9.43
CA ALA A 58 -3.80 5.56 -9.68
C ALA A 58 -2.69 4.97 -10.55
N LEU A 59 -2.12 3.84 -10.15
CA LEU A 59 -1.03 3.21 -10.90
C LEU A 59 -1.45 2.75 -12.30
N ASP A 60 -2.67 2.26 -12.47
CA ASP A 60 -3.23 1.96 -13.80
C ASP A 60 -3.24 3.19 -14.71
N SER A 61 -3.55 4.37 -14.17
CA SER A 61 -3.61 5.62 -14.96
C SER A 61 -2.27 6.31 -15.17
N VAL A 62 -1.34 6.24 -14.20
CA VAL A 62 -0.12 7.07 -14.21
C VAL A 62 1.19 6.30 -14.38
N SER A 63 1.16 4.97 -14.51
CA SER A 63 2.35 4.13 -14.62
C SER A 63 2.31 3.16 -15.81
N ASN A 64 3.38 2.38 -16.00
CA ASN A 64 3.44 1.32 -17.00
C ASN A 64 2.76 0.01 -16.57
N TYR A 65 1.93 0.06 -15.54
CA TYR A 65 1.10 -1.06 -15.10
C TYR A 65 -0.35 -0.87 -15.55
N GLU A 66 -1.06 -1.98 -15.75
CA GLU A 66 -2.49 -2.01 -16.04
C GLU A 66 -3.21 -2.96 -15.09
N LYS A 67 -4.49 -2.69 -14.83
CA LYS A 67 -5.33 -3.62 -14.07
C LYS A 67 -5.39 -4.99 -14.73
N HIS A 68 -5.36 -6.03 -13.91
CA HIS A 68 -5.57 -7.38 -14.40
C HIS A 68 -7.03 -7.54 -14.91
N ARG A 69 -7.20 -8.05 -16.14
CA ARG A 69 -8.48 -7.98 -16.89
C ARG A 69 -9.62 -8.87 -16.34
N HIS A 70 -9.35 -9.74 -15.37
CA HIS A 70 -10.35 -10.62 -14.75
C HIS A 70 -10.98 -9.97 -13.51
N ALA A 71 -11.74 -8.90 -13.75
CA ALA A 71 -12.38 -8.09 -12.70
C ALA A 71 -13.44 -8.86 -11.90
N ASP A 72 -14.11 -9.82 -12.52
CA ASP A 72 -15.12 -10.72 -11.94
C ASP A 72 -14.57 -11.60 -10.81
N THR A 73 -13.26 -11.79 -10.76
CA THR A 73 -12.55 -12.56 -9.72
C THR A 73 -11.38 -11.78 -9.12
N ALA A 74 -11.29 -10.46 -9.33
CA ALA A 74 -10.12 -9.65 -8.96
C ALA A 74 -9.87 -9.61 -7.44
N GLN A 75 -10.91 -9.68 -6.60
CA GLN A 75 -10.72 -9.80 -5.15
C GLN A 75 -10.24 -11.21 -4.71
N GLN A 76 -10.28 -12.17 -5.64
CA GLN A 76 -9.89 -13.56 -5.44
C GLN A 76 -8.59 -13.93 -6.19
N ARG A 77 -7.97 -13.00 -6.93
CA ARG A 77 -6.80 -13.32 -7.76
C ARG A 77 -5.77 -12.20 -7.70
N PHE A 78 -4.56 -12.58 -7.29
CA PHE A 78 -3.37 -11.80 -7.54
C PHE A 78 -2.96 -11.91 -9.02
N PRO A 79 -2.35 -10.87 -9.61
CA PRO A 79 -2.11 -9.55 -9.02
C PRO A 79 -3.23 -8.54 -9.32
N ASP A 80 -3.34 -7.49 -8.50
CA ASP A 80 -4.13 -6.29 -8.83
C ASP A 80 -3.72 -5.68 -10.19
N LEU A 81 -2.42 -5.58 -10.42
CA LEU A 81 -1.80 -4.95 -11.58
C LEU A 81 -0.78 -5.87 -12.24
N LYS A 82 -0.64 -5.75 -13.56
CA LYS A 82 0.45 -6.35 -14.33
C LYS A 82 1.14 -5.30 -15.19
N ARG A 83 2.42 -5.50 -15.48
CA ARG A 83 3.16 -4.61 -16.40
C ARG A 83 2.51 -4.67 -17.79
N ARG A 84 2.28 -3.52 -18.42
CA ARG A 84 1.72 -3.47 -19.78
C ARG A 84 2.61 -4.27 -20.74
N GLY A 85 1.97 -5.12 -21.55
CA GLY A 85 2.66 -5.99 -22.50
C GLY A 85 3.21 -7.31 -21.92
N SER A 86 3.04 -7.60 -20.62
CA SER A 86 3.50 -8.86 -19.99
C SER A 86 2.65 -10.11 -20.35
N GLY A 87 1.64 -9.97 -21.20
CA GLY A 87 0.78 -11.07 -21.64
C GLY A 87 -0.29 -11.48 -20.63
N GLN A 88 -0.84 -12.69 -20.79
CA GLN A 88 -1.95 -13.20 -19.95
C GLN A 88 -1.49 -13.95 -18.70
N LYS A 89 -0.23 -14.37 -18.65
CA LYS A 89 0.37 -15.09 -17.53
C LYS A 89 1.68 -14.39 -17.15
N PRO A 90 1.61 -13.17 -16.58
CA PRO A 90 2.80 -12.40 -16.22
C PRO A 90 3.67 -13.18 -15.22
N LYS A 91 4.99 -13.00 -15.31
CA LYS A 91 5.90 -13.53 -14.29
C LYS A 91 5.71 -12.75 -12.98
N PRO A 92 6.04 -13.30 -11.79
CA PRO A 92 5.99 -12.58 -10.52
C PRO A 92 6.64 -11.18 -10.54
N ASN A 93 7.76 -11.03 -11.25
CA ASN A 93 8.47 -9.75 -11.38
C ASN A 93 7.72 -8.70 -12.24
N GLU A 94 6.68 -9.10 -12.94
CA GLU A 94 5.81 -8.24 -13.75
C GLU A 94 4.44 -8.03 -13.07
N CYS A 95 4.21 -8.67 -11.93
CA CYS A 95 3.01 -8.58 -11.12
C CYS A 95 3.21 -7.55 -10.01
N LEU A 96 2.18 -6.74 -9.75
CA LEU A 96 2.18 -5.74 -8.69
C LEU A 96 0.85 -5.76 -7.94
N GLU A 97 0.91 -5.89 -6.62
CA GLU A 97 -0.23 -5.80 -5.73
C GLU A 97 -0.23 -4.48 -4.98
N SER A 98 -1.39 -3.84 -4.90
CA SER A 98 -1.60 -2.59 -4.19
C SER A 98 -2.24 -2.87 -2.83
N LYS A 99 -1.50 -2.59 -1.76
CA LYS A 99 -1.99 -2.75 -0.39
C LYS A 99 -1.92 -1.44 0.36
N ALA A 100 -2.76 -1.29 1.37
CA ALA A 100 -2.67 -0.15 2.27
C ALA A 100 -2.69 -0.60 3.71
N SER A 101 -2.10 0.21 4.58
CA SER A 101 -2.04 -0.09 6.00
C SER A 101 -1.77 1.17 6.80
N LYS A 102 -2.60 1.42 7.81
CA LYS A 102 -2.37 2.47 8.81
C LYS A 102 -1.21 2.16 9.77
N ARG A 103 -0.73 0.92 9.80
CA ARG A 103 0.38 0.49 10.65
C ARG A 103 1.69 0.62 9.87
N PRO A 104 2.78 1.12 10.46
CA PRO A 104 4.06 1.33 9.74
C PRO A 104 4.67 0.09 9.10
N TRP A 105 4.40 -1.10 9.67
CA TRP A 105 5.09 -2.34 9.28
C TRP A 105 4.14 -3.49 8.94
N ALA A 106 2.83 -3.34 9.07
CA ALA A 106 1.91 -4.47 8.86
C ALA A 106 1.57 -4.64 7.37
N LEU A 107 1.74 -5.85 6.84
CA LEU A 107 1.26 -6.22 5.50
C LEU A 107 0.55 -7.56 5.61
N GLN A 108 -0.68 -7.60 5.09
CA GLN A 108 -1.49 -8.80 5.00
C GLN A 108 -2.01 -8.94 3.56
N SER A 109 -2.15 -10.18 3.14
CA SER A 109 -2.65 -10.57 1.83
C SER A 109 -3.59 -11.74 1.97
N HIS A 110 -4.52 -11.88 1.04
CA HIS A 110 -5.38 -13.07 0.98
C HIS A 110 -4.65 -14.28 0.37
N TYR A 111 -3.47 -14.06 -0.20
CA TYR A 111 -2.66 -15.07 -0.87
C TYR A 111 -1.17 -14.88 -0.58
N ASP A 112 -0.40 -15.97 -0.62
CA ASP A 112 1.06 -16.02 -0.42
C ASP A 112 1.86 -15.95 -1.73
N HIS A 113 1.32 -15.26 -2.74
CA HIS A 113 1.93 -15.22 -4.07
C HIS A 113 3.25 -14.45 -4.08
N PRO A 114 4.24 -14.92 -4.86
CA PRO A 114 5.43 -14.14 -5.13
C PRO A 114 5.12 -12.98 -6.06
N GLY A 115 5.78 -11.84 -5.84
CA GLY A 115 5.69 -10.67 -6.71
C GLY A 115 5.93 -9.35 -5.97
N TRP A 116 5.71 -8.24 -6.67
CA TRP A 116 5.85 -6.91 -6.08
C TRP A 116 4.61 -6.52 -5.28
N TYR A 117 4.86 -5.86 -4.15
CA TYR A 117 3.86 -5.22 -3.31
C TYR A 117 4.23 -3.75 -3.16
N ILE A 118 3.29 -2.88 -3.50
CA ILE A 118 3.34 -1.47 -3.13
C ILE A 118 2.38 -1.23 -1.97
N VAL A 119 2.91 -0.69 -0.86
CA VAL A 119 2.15 -0.51 0.37
C VAL A 119 2.00 0.97 0.68
N TRP A 120 0.78 1.47 0.55
CA TRP A 120 0.39 2.83 0.90
C TRP A 120 0.20 2.94 2.42
N ARG A 121 1.16 3.58 3.10
CA ARG A 121 1.05 3.90 4.52
C ARG A 121 0.35 5.23 4.66
N TYR A 122 -0.83 5.18 5.22
CA TYR A 122 -1.68 6.35 5.38
C TYR A 122 -1.91 6.69 6.85
N LEU A 123 -2.29 7.93 7.08
CA LEU A 123 -2.90 8.43 8.31
C LEU A 123 -4.07 9.33 7.92
N VAL A 124 -5.01 9.51 8.84
CA VAL A 124 -6.13 10.46 8.67
C VAL A 124 -5.90 11.60 9.64
N ASP A 125 -5.85 12.82 9.12
CA ASP A 125 -5.65 14.09 9.82
C ASP A 125 -6.84 15.02 9.55
N PRO A 126 -7.97 14.89 10.28
CA PRO A 126 -9.14 15.74 10.08
C PRO A 126 -8.90 17.21 10.39
N THR A 127 -7.84 17.50 11.16
CA THR A 127 -7.48 18.88 11.49
C THR A 127 -6.70 19.54 10.37
N GLU A 128 -6.32 18.79 9.32
CA GLU A 128 -5.58 19.25 8.15
C GLU A 128 -4.30 20.02 8.51
N THR A 129 -3.72 19.68 9.67
CA THR A 129 -2.53 20.32 10.22
C THR A 129 -1.27 19.98 9.43
N LEU A 130 -1.22 18.78 8.84
CA LEU A 130 -0.12 18.34 7.99
C LEU A 130 -0.19 18.92 6.59
N GLU A 131 -1.40 19.13 6.07
CA GLU A 131 -1.63 19.67 4.74
C GLU A 131 -3.09 20.12 4.59
N PRO A 132 -3.34 21.42 4.34
CA PRO A 132 -4.69 21.94 4.09
C PRO A 132 -5.39 21.25 2.92
N GLY A 133 -6.67 20.92 3.11
CA GLY A 133 -7.52 20.23 2.13
C GLY A 133 -7.12 18.76 1.87
N ARG A 134 -6.27 18.17 2.72
CA ARG A 134 -5.78 16.79 2.60
C ARG A 134 -5.95 16.02 3.92
N PRO A 135 -7.18 15.68 4.30
CA PRO A 135 -7.45 14.96 5.55
C PRO A 135 -6.98 13.50 5.51
N VAL A 136 -6.63 12.98 4.33
CA VAL A 136 -6.00 11.66 4.15
C VAL A 136 -4.60 11.88 3.63
N VAL A 137 -3.61 11.43 4.39
CA VAL A 137 -2.19 11.63 4.07
C VAL A 137 -1.51 10.30 3.88
N ILE A 138 -0.94 10.08 2.70
CA ILE A 138 0.07 9.03 2.51
C ILE A 138 1.38 9.60 3.03
N TRP A 139 1.86 9.04 4.13
CA TRP A 139 3.09 9.50 4.77
C TRP A 139 4.29 8.62 4.38
N ARG A 140 4.04 7.43 3.85
CA ARG A 140 5.09 6.51 3.38
C ARG A 140 4.56 5.55 2.33
N VAL A 141 5.39 5.19 1.36
CA VAL A 141 5.12 4.15 0.37
C VAL A 141 6.25 3.14 0.39
N ASP A 142 5.94 1.89 0.72
CA ASP A 142 6.90 0.79 0.63
C ASP A 142 6.78 0.08 -0.72
N ALA A 143 7.90 -0.24 -1.36
CA ALA A 143 7.97 -1.12 -2.52
C ALA A 143 8.86 -2.33 -2.19
N VAL A 144 8.29 -3.53 -2.26
CA VAL A 144 9.00 -4.76 -1.88
C VAL A 144 8.60 -5.92 -2.78
N PHE A 145 9.58 -6.69 -3.24
CA PHE A 145 9.34 -8.00 -3.82
C PHE A 145 9.32 -9.03 -2.70
N LEU A 146 8.25 -9.83 -2.64
CA LEU A 146 8.09 -10.90 -1.66
C LEU A 146 8.07 -12.25 -2.37
N GLU A 147 8.74 -13.22 -1.79
CA GLU A 147 8.70 -14.61 -2.21
C GLU A 147 7.64 -15.38 -1.41
N LYS A 148 7.21 -16.53 -1.93
CA LYS A 148 6.27 -17.42 -1.21
C LYS A 148 6.75 -17.73 0.23
N ALA A 149 8.07 -17.92 0.39
CA ALA A 149 8.69 -18.22 1.68
C ALA A 149 8.60 -17.08 2.70
N ASP A 150 8.37 -15.84 2.26
CA ASP A 150 8.24 -14.67 3.13
C ASP A 150 6.90 -14.60 3.86
N TRP A 151 5.92 -15.39 3.42
CA TRP A 151 4.59 -15.42 4.01
C TRP A 151 4.48 -16.45 5.13
N LYS A 152 3.64 -16.13 6.12
CA LYS A 152 3.12 -17.06 7.12
C LYS A 152 1.59 -17.03 7.06
N TYR A 153 0.98 -18.20 7.17
CA TYR A 153 -0.48 -18.30 7.25
C TYR A 153 -0.95 -17.83 8.63
N GLU A 154 -1.88 -16.89 8.68
CA GLU A 154 -2.48 -16.38 9.91
C GLU A 154 -3.78 -17.15 10.14
N LYS A 155 -3.71 -18.29 10.83
CA LYS A 155 -4.89 -19.10 11.18
C LYS A 155 -5.86 -18.28 12.04
N SER A 156 -7.16 -18.40 11.78
CA SER A 156 -8.17 -17.98 12.77
C SER A 156 -8.23 -19.00 13.90
N SER A 157 -8.45 -18.51 15.13
CA SER A 157 -8.72 -19.34 16.32
C SER A 157 -10.11 -19.99 16.32
N ALA A 158 -10.97 -19.65 15.34
CA ALA A 158 -12.23 -20.34 15.13
C ALA A 158 -11.92 -21.70 14.48
N GLY A 159 -12.20 -22.79 15.20
CA GLY A 159 -11.96 -24.16 14.73
C GLY A 159 -12.75 -24.50 13.45
N ASP A 160 -12.47 -25.69 12.93
CA ASP A 160 -12.89 -26.16 11.58
C ASP A 160 -14.40 -26.11 11.30
N ALA A 161 -15.25 -26.03 12.33
CA ALA A 161 -16.70 -25.97 12.20
C ALA A 161 -17.29 -24.54 12.07
N GLY A 162 -16.46 -23.49 12.10
CA GLY A 162 -16.95 -22.11 12.11
C GLY A 162 -16.08 -21.13 11.33
N GLY A 163 -16.32 -20.97 10.03
CA GLY A 163 -15.97 -19.71 9.38
C GLY A 163 -15.79 -19.77 7.87
N GLY A 164 -16.70 -19.15 7.12
CA GLY A 164 -16.50 -18.77 5.72
C GLY A 164 -15.52 -17.59 5.54
N ARG A 165 -14.41 -17.57 6.29
CA ARG A 165 -13.41 -16.50 6.21
C ARG A 165 -12.36 -16.80 5.12
N THR A 166 -12.11 -15.79 4.30
CA THR A 166 -11.02 -15.73 3.33
C THR A 166 -9.67 -15.99 4.02
N HIS A 167 -8.83 -16.86 3.42
CA HIS A 167 -7.46 -17.12 3.90
C HIS A 167 -6.68 -15.82 4.07
N THR A 168 -5.87 -15.70 5.14
CA THR A 168 -5.04 -14.52 5.38
C THR A 168 -3.59 -14.93 5.63
N PHE A 169 -2.68 -14.23 4.99
CA PHE A 169 -1.24 -14.41 5.11
C PHE A 169 -0.60 -13.10 5.57
N GLY A 170 0.28 -13.19 6.56
CA GLY A 170 1.11 -12.10 7.03
C GLY A 170 2.56 -12.29 6.59
N VAL A 171 3.31 -11.20 6.48
CA VAL A 171 4.76 -11.27 6.20
C VAL A 171 5.52 -11.69 7.46
N LYS A 172 6.47 -12.62 7.33
CA LYS A 172 7.41 -13.00 8.39
C LYS A 172 8.39 -11.86 8.65
N ASN A 173 8.63 -11.55 9.92
CA ASN A 173 9.56 -10.49 10.36
C ASN A 173 9.38 -9.17 9.57
N PRO A 174 8.17 -8.61 9.54
CA PRO A 174 7.81 -7.59 8.56
C PRO A 174 8.62 -6.30 8.72
N ALA A 175 9.00 -5.92 9.94
CA ALA A 175 9.87 -4.76 10.18
C ALA A 175 11.24 -4.93 9.50
N ALA A 176 11.83 -6.12 9.55
CA ALA A 176 13.09 -6.40 8.88
C ALA A 176 12.93 -6.44 7.36
N ARG A 177 11.84 -7.04 6.85
CA ARG A 177 11.56 -7.12 5.41
C ARG A 177 11.27 -5.77 4.76
N LEU A 178 10.60 -4.86 5.48
CA LEU A 178 10.21 -3.54 4.99
C LEU A 178 11.23 -2.44 5.33
N LYS A 179 12.29 -2.76 6.09
CA LYS A 179 13.36 -1.80 6.39
C LYS A 179 14.07 -1.42 5.09
N GLY A 180 14.21 -0.10 4.86
CA GLY A 180 14.86 0.41 3.65
C GLY A 180 14.07 0.15 2.36
N LYS A 181 12.76 -0.09 2.44
CA LYS A 181 11.87 -0.31 1.29
C LYS A 181 10.96 0.89 0.99
N ALA A 182 11.12 1.99 1.73
CA ALA A 182 10.31 3.18 1.56
C ALA A 182 10.82 4.01 0.38
N VAL A 183 10.16 3.93 -0.78
CA VAL A 183 10.48 4.79 -1.93
C VAL A 183 10.04 6.24 -1.70
N TYR A 184 9.01 6.43 -0.88
CA TYR A 184 8.54 7.74 -0.45
C TYR A 184 8.30 7.72 1.04
N ARG A 185 8.69 8.79 1.73
CA ARG A 185 8.39 9.02 3.14
C ARG A 185 8.42 10.52 3.43
N ARG A 186 7.30 11.05 3.91
CA ARG A 186 7.19 12.43 4.38
C ARG A 186 8.21 12.71 5.50
N SER A 187 9.02 13.75 5.30
CA SER A 187 9.99 14.25 6.28
C SER A 187 9.36 14.79 7.57
N ASP A 188 8.11 15.25 7.49
CA ASP A 188 7.35 15.81 8.62
C ASP A 188 6.47 14.78 9.35
N VAL A 189 6.65 13.47 9.09
CA VAL A 189 5.95 12.38 9.78
C VAL A 189 6.94 11.31 10.23
N VAL A 190 6.89 10.94 11.52
CA VAL A 190 7.70 9.87 12.11
C VAL A 190 6.85 8.75 12.69
N ALA A 191 7.41 7.54 12.75
CA ALA A 191 6.77 6.42 13.45
C ALA A 191 7.17 6.42 14.92
N ARG A 192 6.25 6.74 15.83
CA ARG A 192 6.44 6.73 17.29
C ARG A 192 5.38 5.83 17.94
N GLY A 193 5.78 4.92 18.83
CA GLY A 193 4.86 3.99 19.48
C GLY A 193 4.07 3.10 18.51
N GLY A 194 4.64 2.79 17.34
CA GLY A 194 3.98 1.98 16.31
C GLY A 194 2.90 2.71 15.51
N LYS A 195 2.81 4.04 15.61
CA LYS A 195 1.87 4.89 14.86
C LYS A 195 2.62 6.01 14.13
N PRO A 196 2.14 6.46 12.96
CA PRO A 196 2.63 7.70 12.37
C PRO A 196 2.16 8.90 13.21
N VAL A 197 3.06 9.84 13.48
CA VAL A 197 2.78 11.10 14.17
C VAL A 197 3.50 12.25 13.45
N PRO A 198 2.92 13.46 13.40
CA PRO A 198 3.61 14.64 12.91
C PRO A 198 4.91 14.90 13.69
N CYS A 199 5.95 15.36 13.00
CA CYS A 199 7.14 15.94 13.61
C CYS A 199 6.78 17.34 14.12
N ASN A 200 6.44 17.48 15.40
CA ASN A 200 6.42 18.82 16.00
C ASN A 200 7.86 19.34 16.01
N GLY A 201 8.07 20.60 15.59
CA GLY A 201 9.36 21.23 15.28
C GLY A 201 10.40 21.38 16.41
N ALA A 202 10.50 20.40 17.31
CA ALA A 202 11.51 20.33 18.36
C ALA A 202 12.66 19.34 18.05
N ASP A 203 12.51 18.49 17.02
CA ASP A 203 13.50 17.45 16.67
C ASP A 203 13.98 17.53 15.19
N ALA A 204 13.92 18.73 14.58
CA ALA A 204 14.48 19.00 13.25
C ALA A 204 15.89 19.59 13.35
#